data_AF-A0A1M4SGV2-F1
#
_entry.id   AF-A0A1M4SGV2-F1
#
_cell.length_a   1.000
_cell.length_b   1.000
_cell.length_c   1.000
_cell.angle_alpha   90.00
_cell.angle_beta   90.00
_cell.angle_gamma   90.00
#
_symmetry.space_group_name_H-M   'P 1'
#
loop_
_entity.id
_entity.type
_entity.pdbx_description
1 polymer ?
#
loop_
_entity_poly.entity_id
_entity_poly.type
_entity_poly.pdbx_seq_one_letter_code
_entity_poly.pdbx_strand_id
1 'polypeptide(L)'
;MFLKELNKLAENVKNGFFLLAGEEDYLIDLFLQKVQEKYDQVNVSTFREKMKAQDIIDACDTVPFFSQNKLVIVRDSVDDEQKLADYIQDIPSFTCLIYVKKDIDKRTGFYKAAKRYGVIYEFNKLKAYELERWLVDYAREKNIRLEERAASYLTQMVSDLRDGVNCIDVLVSYVYPGKEIGLQNVKDFYGRLIDDNIFDFIDSVQAGNGGSIKNLNDLIVKGVNPLYILSMLEWQYRLLIKARLLLNQSVQNVPERLGVHRYAAEKIVNIAKKHKMDYFVRGMRLCLEAEQDIKTGAIKDELAIEILAARLVSAQK
;
A
#
# COMPACT_ATOMS: atom_id res chain seq x y z
N MET A 1 -6.69 -1.76 -7.96
CA MET A 1 -7.89 -1.09 -8.50
C MET A 1 -7.65 0.41 -8.48
N PHE A 2 -7.69 1.07 -9.63
CA PHE A 2 -7.42 2.52 -9.72
C PHE A 2 -8.67 3.36 -9.43
N LEU A 3 -8.49 4.63 -9.06
CA LEU A 3 -9.59 5.56 -8.73
C LEU A 3 -10.59 5.72 -9.89
N LYS A 4 -10.09 5.84 -11.13
CA LYS A 4 -10.94 5.85 -12.35
C LYS A 4 -11.70 4.54 -12.58
N GLU A 5 -11.07 3.40 -12.28
CA GLU A 5 -11.72 2.10 -12.38
C GLU A 5 -12.82 1.96 -11.33
N LEU A 6 -12.55 2.38 -10.10
CA LEU A 6 -13.53 2.39 -9.01
C LEU A 6 -14.75 3.25 -9.36
N ASN A 7 -14.54 4.44 -9.94
CA ASN A 7 -15.62 5.30 -10.41
C ASN A 7 -16.47 4.60 -11.47
N LYS A 8 -15.83 3.98 -12.46
CA LYS A 8 -16.50 3.23 -13.52
C LYS A 8 -17.26 2.01 -12.97
N LEU A 9 -16.71 1.30 -11.99
CA LEU A 9 -17.37 0.17 -11.33
C LEU A 9 -18.62 0.64 -10.57
N ALA A 10 -18.50 1.73 -9.81
CA ALA A 10 -19.62 2.32 -9.08
C ALA A 10 -20.71 2.77 -10.06
N GLU A 11 -20.35 3.39 -11.19
CA GLU A 11 -21.28 3.76 -12.27
C GLU A 11 -22.03 2.57 -12.87
N ASN A 12 -21.40 1.40 -12.95
CA ASN A 12 -22.03 0.18 -13.49
C ASN A 12 -22.93 -0.56 -12.49
N VAL A 13 -22.97 -0.15 -11.22
CA VAL A 13 -23.91 -0.73 -10.25
C VAL A 13 -25.35 -0.43 -10.67
N LYS A 14 -26.15 -1.49 -10.72
CA LYS A 14 -27.57 -1.51 -11.07
C LYS A 14 -28.34 -2.28 -9.97
N ASN A 15 -29.64 -2.49 -10.15
CA ASN A 15 -30.41 -3.36 -9.26
C ASN A 15 -29.96 -4.82 -9.42
N GLY A 16 -30.03 -5.59 -8.33
CA GLY A 16 -29.47 -6.94 -8.18
C GLY A 16 -28.55 -7.06 -6.97
N PHE A 17 -27.77 -8.13 -6.93
CA PHE A 17 -26.85 -8.43 -5.83
C PHE A 17 -25.39 -8.12 -6.14
N PHE A 18 -24.72 -7.47 -5.19
CA PHE A 18 -23.29 -7.17 -5.25
C PHE A 18 -22.61 -7.65 -3.97
N LEU A 19 -21.53 -8.41 -4.12
CA LEU A 19 -20.64 -8.78 -3.03
C LEU A 19 -19.34 -7.98 -3.14
N LEU A 20 -19.05 -7.14 -2.15
CA LEU A 20 -17.76 -6.48 -2.02
C LEU A 20 -16.91 -7.31 -1.06
N ALA A 21 -15.89 -7.98 -1.59
CA ALA A 21 -15.00 -8.85 -0.84
C ALA A 21 -13.63 -8.20 -0.64
N GLY A 22 -13.07 -8.19 0.56
CA GLY A 22 -11.67 -7.81 0.79
C GLY A 22 -11.41 -6.83 1.95
N GLU A 23 -10.13 -6.57 2.18
CA GLU A 23 -9.62 -5.89 3.38
C GLU A 23 -9.49 -4.36 3.24
N GLU A 24 -9.53 -3.82 2.02
CA GLU A 24 -9.27 -2.40 1.76
C GLU A 24 -10.51 -1.52 2.03
N ASP A 25 -10.80 -1.30 3.32
CA ASP A 25 -11.99 -0.59 3.81
C ASP A 25 -12.17 0.81 3.20
N TYR A 26 -11.07 1.54 2.96
CA TYR A 26 -11.14 2.88 2.38
C TYR A 26 -11.72 2.87 0.95
N LEU A 27 -11.30 1.91 0.11
CA LEU A 27 -11.83 1.79 -1.24
C LEU A 27 -13.29 1.34 -1.23
N ILE A 28 -13.65 0.45 -0.31
CA ILE A 28 -15.04 0.03 -0.12
C ILE A 28 -15.90 1.24 0.25
N ASP A 29 -15.47 2.06 1.21
CA ASP A 29 -16.20 3.27 1.61
C ASP A 29 -16.39 4.24 0.44
N LEU A 30 -15.33 4.50 -0.32
CA LEU A 30 -15.39 5.39 -1.48
C LEU A 30 -16.33 4.85 -2.57
N PHE A 31 -16.31 3.54 -2.79
CA PHE A 31 -17.22 2.87 -3.73
C PHE A 31 -18.67 3.01 -3.27
N LEU A 32 -18.96 2.70 -2.00
CA LEU A 32 -20.31 2.78 -1.44
C LEU A 32 -20.84 4.21 -1.48
N GLN A 33 -20.01 5.20 -1.15
CA GLN A 33 -20.39 6.62 -1.23
C GLN A 33 -20.85 7.00 -2.65
N LYS A 34 -20.08 6.62 -3.68
CA LYS A 34 -20.43 6.89 -5.08
C LYS A 34 -21.68 6.16 -5.55
N VAL A 35 -21.91 4.95 -5.05
CA VAL A 35 -23.15 4.23 -5.35
C VAL A 35 -24.34 4.91 -4.67
N GLN A 36 -24.21 5.31 -3.41
CA GLN A 36 -25.25 6.00 -2.65
C GLN A 36 -25.68 7.33 -3.27
N GLU A 37 -24.77 8.07 -3.91
CA GLU A 37 -25.09 9.31 -4.64
C GLU A 37 -26.13 9.12 -5.76
N LYS A 38 -26.37 7.89 -6.23
CA LYS A 38 -27.37 7.58 -7.26
C LYS A 38 -28.79 7.34 -6.71
N TYR A 39 -28.94 7.25 -5.39
CA TYR A 39 -30.19 6.89 -4.74
C TYR A 39 -30.66 8.03 -3.84
N ASP A 40 -31.98 8.22 -3.76
CA ASP A 40 -32.56 9.11 -2.76
C ASP A 40 -32.30 8.55 -1.36
N GLN A 41 -31.84 9.39 -0.43
CA GLN A 41 -31.46 8.96 0.92
C GLN A 41 -32.58 8.21 1.67
N VAL A 42 -33.84 8.56 1.40
CA VAL A 42 -35.02 7.88 1.96
C VAL A 42 -35.16 6.41 1.52
N ASN A 43 -34.49 6.03 0.43
CA ASN A 43 -34.49 4.69 -0.17
C ASN A 43 -33.15 3.95 0.05
N VAL A 44 -32.29 4.46 0.93
CA VAL A 44 -31.03 3.82 1.32
C VAL A 44 -31.17 3.24 2.72
N SER A 45 -30.96 1.93 2.85
CA SER A 45 -30.89 1.24 4.15
C SER A 45 -29.48 0.69 4.36
N THR A 46 -28.84 1.04 5.47
CA THR A 46 -27.48 0.57 5.79
C THR A 46 -27.46 -0.15 7.14
N PHE A 47 -27.04 -1.41 7.11
CA PHE A 47 -26.88 -2.26 8.29
C PHE A 47 -25.40 -2.43 8.61
N ARG A 48 -24.98 -2.01 9.81
CA ARG A 48 -23.57 -2.01 10.25
C ARG A 48 -23.29 -2.97 11.39
N GLU A 49 -24.32 -3.64 11.89
CA GLU A 49 -24.25 -4.60 12.98
C GLU A 49 -24.76 -5.94 12.47
N LYS A 50 -24.51 -7.00 13.25
CA LYS A 50 -25.04 -8.32 12.95
C LYS A 50 -26.57 -8.29 12.89
N MET A 51 -27.13 -8.62 11.72
CA MET A 51 -28.57 -8.65 11.47
C MET A 51 -29.08 -10.08 11.31
N LYS A 52 -30.39 -10.27 11.46
CA LYS A 52 -31.03 -11.50 10.99
C LYS A 52 -31.15 -11.46 9.47
N ALA A 53 -30.92 -12.58 8.81
CA ALA A 53 -31.08 -12.69 7.37
C ALA A 53 -32.50 -12.29 6.92
N GLN A 54 -33.53 -12.58 7.73
CA GLN A 54 -34.90 -12.15 7.43
C GLN A 54 -35.06 -10.63 7.38
N ASP A 55 -34.44 -9.90 8.30
CA ASP A 55 -34.56 -8.44 8.36
C ASP A 55 -33.98 -7.78 7.10
N ILE A 56 -32.91 -8.38 6.54
CA ILE A 56 -32.31 -7.94 5.28
C ILE A 56 -33.23 -8.24 4.09
N ILE A 57 -33.84 -9.42 4.06
CA ILE A 57 -34.80 -9.83 3.02
C ILE A 57 -36.01 -8.88 3.04
N ASP A 58 -36.60 -8.63 4.20
CA ASP A 58 -37.75 -7.73 4.36
C ASP A 58 -37.40 -6.30 3.92
N ALA A 59 -36.18 -5.84 4.22
CA ALA A 59 -35.67 -4.56 3.75
C ALA A 59 -35.53 -4.52 2.22
N CYS A 60 -35.12 -5.62 1.58
CA CYS A 60 -35.02 -5.72 0.13
C CYS A 60 -36.39 -5.76 -0.57
N ASP A 61 -37.39 -6.40 0.04
CA ASP A 61 -38.74 -6.55 -0.52
C ASP A 61 -39.63 -5.31 -0.33
N THR A 62 -39.26 -4.43 0.62
CA THR A 62 -39.99 -3.19 0.85
C THR A 62 -39.78 -2.20 -0.31
N VAL A 63 -40.88 -1.91 -1.02
CA VAL A 63 -40.91 -1.00 -2.18
C VAL A 63 -40.33 0.38 -1.84
N PRO A 64 -39.49 0.98 -2.72
CA PRO A 64 -38.95 2.32 -2.52
C PRO A 64 -40.05 3.39 -2.49
N PHE A 65 -39.86 4.39 -1.64
CA PHE A 65 -40.73 5.55 -1.49
C PHE A 65 -40.49 6.56 -2.60
N PHE A 66 -41.49 6.79 -3.44
CA PHE A 66 -41.48 7.73 -4.58
C PHE A 66 -40.23 7.65 -5.49
N SER A 67 -39.60 6.47 -5.58
CA SER A 67 -38.45 6.22 -6.44
C SER A 67 -38.60 4.87 -7.13
N GLN A 68 -37.83 4.66 -8.21
CA GLN A 68 -37.81 3.37 -8.91
C GLN A 68 -36.82 2.38 -8.31
N ASN A 69 -35.88 2.85 -7.50
CA ASN A 69 -34.76 2.05 -7.04
C ASN A 69 -34.56 2.18 -5.53
N LYS A 70 -34.17 1.08 -4.90
CA LYS A 70 -33.80 0.97 -3.49
C LYS A 70 -32.38 0.46 -3.36
N LEU A 71 -31.66 0.95 -2.35
CA LEU A 71 -30.32 0.48 -2.02
C LEU A 71 -30.31 -0.08 -0.60
N VAL A 72 -29.88 -1.33 -0.47
CA VAL A 72 -29.66 -2.00 0.82
C VAL A 72 -28.18 -2.34 0.93
N ILE A 73 -27.52 -1.87 1.98
CA ILE A 73 -26.10 -2.10 2.23
C ILE A 73 -25.94 -2.84 3.54
N VAL A 74 -25.22 -3.95 3.53
CA VAL A 74 -24.94 -4.77 4.71
C VAL A 74 -23.43 -4.86 4.88
N ARG A 75 -22.92 -4.38 6.03
CA ARG A 75 -21.47 -4.32 6.30
C ARG A 75 -20.97 -5.35 7.31
N ASP A 76 -21.87 -6.10 7.92
CA ASP A 76 -21.55 -7.09 8.93
C ASP A 76 -22.17 -8.46 8.57
N SER A 77 -21.86 -9.46 9.37
CA SER A 77 -22.41 -10.80 9.30
C SER A 77 -23.93 -10.83 9.41
N VAL A 78 -24.54 -11.79 8.73
CA VAL A 78 -25.90 -12.23 9.01
C VAL A 78 -25.85 -13.50 9.85
N ASP A 79 -26.90 -13.76 10.61
CA ASP A 79 -27.03 -15.01 11.38
C ASP A 79 -27.12 -16.27 10.50
N ASP A 80 -27.71 -16.15 9.31
CA ASP A 80 -27.88 -17.24 8.35
C ASP A 80 -27.55 -16.80 6.91
N GLU A 81 -26.29 -17.03 6.50
CA GLU A 81 -25.83 -16.73 5.14
C GLU A 81 -26.45 -17.66 4.08
N GLN A 82 -26.87 -18.87 4.44
CA GLN A 82 -27.48 -19.79 3.48
C GLN A 82 -28.87 -19.31 3.10
N LYS A 83 -29.65 -18.81 4.06
CA LYS A 83 -30.94 -18.17 3.80
C LYS A 83 -30.80 -16.97 2.86
N LEU A 84 -29.79 -16.13 3.07
CA LEU A 84 -29.52 -15.02 2.16
C LEU A 84 -29.08 -15.51 0.77
N ALA A 85 -28.27 -16.58 0.71
CA ALA A 85 -27.82 -17.20 -0.54
C ALA A 85 -28.98 -17.68 -1.42
N ASP A 86 -29.99 -18.30 -0.80
CA ASP A 86 -31.17 -18.82 -1.48
C ASP A 86 -32.05 -17.68 -2.03
N TYR A 87 -32.08 -16.54 -1.34
CA TYR A 87 -32.83 -15.33 -1.72
C TYR A 87 -32.19 -14.53 -2.86
N ILE A 88 -30.88 -14.65 -3.13
CA ILE A 88 -30.18 -13.80 -4.11
C ILE A 88 -30.88 -13.80 -5.50
N GLN A 89 -31.41 -14.94 -5.91
CA GLN A 89 -32.09 -15.08 -7.22
C GLN A 89 -33.47 -14.41 -7.27
N ASP A 90 -34.06 -14.14 -6.11
CA ASP A 90 -35.43 -13.61 -5.94
C ASP A 90 -35.43 -12.12 -5.56
N ILE A 91 -34.26 -11.46 -5.53
CA ILE A 91 -34.15 -10.03 -5.23
C ILE A 91 -35.02 -9.23 -6.21
N PRO A 92 -35.91 -8.34 -5.71
CA PRO A 92 -36.77 -7.52 -6.56
C PRO A 92 -35.99 -6.69 -7.56
N SER A 93 -36.55 -6.50 -8.75
CA SER A 93 -35.91 -5.73 -9.83
C SER A 93 -35.66 -4.26 -9.51
N PHE A 94 -36.29 -3.74 -8.45
CA PHE A 94 -36.09 -2.38 -7.94
C PHE A 94 -35.00 -2.29 -6.86
N THR A 95 -34.46 -3.40 -6.38
CA THR A 95 -33.53 -3.42 -5.23
C THR A 95 -32.10 -3.69 -5.68
N CYS A 96 -31.18 -2.87 -5.20
CA CYS A 96 -29.74 -3.12 -5.20
C CYS A 96 -29.32 -3.54 -3.80
N LEU A 97 -28.90 -4.80 -3.62
CA LEU A 97 -28.36 -5.31 -2.37
C LEU A 97 -26.84 -5.41 -2.48
N ILE A 98 -26.14 -4.68 -1.62
CA ILE A 98 -24.68 -4.71 -1.50
C ILE A 98 -24.30 -5.35 -0.17
N TYR A 99 -23.65 -6.51 -0.23
CA TYR A 99 -23.10 -7.21 0.92
C TYR A 99 -21.59 -7.04 0.97
N VAL A 100 -21.07 -6.50 2.07
CA VAL A 100 -19.63 -6.26 2.27
C VAL A 100 -19.08 -7.29 3.23
N LYS A 101 -18.01 -7.98 2.84
CA LYS A 101 -17.37 -9.00 3.68
C LYS A 101 -15.86 -9.02 3.47
N LYS A 102 -15.09 -8.91 4.56
CA LYS A 102 -13.62 -8.92 4.47
C LYS A 102 -13.10 -10.26 3.99
N ASP A 103 -13.43 -11.31 4.73
CA ASP A 103 -12.98 -12.68 4.46
C ASP A 103 -14.12 -13.54 3.91
N ILE A 104 -14.00 -13.96 2.64
CA ILE A 104 -15.00 -14.79 1.99
C ILE A 104 -14.44 -16.18 1.67
N ASP A 105 -15.03 -17.23 2.25
CA ASP A 105 -14.71 -18.61 1.87
C ASP A 105 -15.40 -18.95 0.55
N LYS A 106 -14.60 -19.07 -0.51
CA LYS A 106 -15.03 -19.34 -1.89
C LYS A 106 -15.70 -20.72 -2.08
N ARG A 107 -15.66 -21.59 -1.07
CA ARG A 107 -16.28 -22.94 -1.11
C ARG A 107 -17.74 -22.94 -0.64
N THR A 108 -18.17 -21.91 0.06
CA THR A 108 -19.50 -21.79 0.67
C THR A 108 -20.63 -21.73 -0.36
N GLY A 109 -21.84 -22.13 0.04
CA GLY A 109 -23.06 -21.99 -0.76
C GLY A 109 -23.32 -20.53 -1.11
N PHE A 110 -23.13 -19.64 -0.14
CA PHE A 110 -23.26 -18.19 -0.30
C PHE A 110 -22.37 -17.61 -1.40
N TYR A 111 -21.06 -17.91 -1.40
CA TYR A 111 -20.17 -17.42 -2.46
C TYR A 111 -20.57 -17.95 -3.84
N LYS A 112 -20.99 -19.22 -3.93
CA LYS A 112 -21.45 -19.83 -5.18
C LYS A 112 -22.73 -19.15 -5.70
N ALA A 113 -23.67 -18.83 -4.82
CA ALA A 113 -24.89 -18.10 -5.16
C ALA A 113 -24.59 -16.66 -5.60
N ALA A 114 -23.76 -15.94 -4.85
CA ALA A 114 -23.27 -14.60 -5.19
C ALA A 114 -22.61 -14.56 -6.58
N LYS A 115 -21.79 -15.57 -6.89
CA LYS A 115 -21.14 -15.69 -8.20
C LYS A 115 -22.10 -16.04 -9.34
N ARG A 116 -23.17 -16.79 -9.04
CA ARG A 116 -24.13 -17.27 -10.04
C ARG A 116 -25.18 -16.21 -10.38
N TYR A 117 -25.66 -15.48 -9.39
CA TYR A 117 -26.82 -14.59 -9.51
C TYR A 117 -26.50 -13.10 -9.27
N GLY A 118 -25.28 -12.77 -8.85
CA GLY A 118 -24.85 -11.39 -8.61
C GLY A 118 -23.48 -11.07 -9.22
N VAL A 119 -22.91 -9.96 -8.77
CA VAL A 119 -21.58 -9.47 -9.18
C VAL A 119 -20.66 -9.41 -7.96
N ILE A 120 -19.42 -9.85 -8.13
CA ILE A 120 -18.41 -9.82 -7.06
C ILE A 120 -17.31 -8.83 -7.42
N TYR A 121 -17.03 -7.90 -6.50
CA TYR A 121 -15.90 -6.98 -6.59
C TYR A 121 -14.91 -7.25 -5.47
N GLU A 122 -13.64 -7.46 -5.82
CA GLU A 122 -12.55 -7.72 -4.87
C GLU A 122 -11.77 -6.41 -4.57
N PHE A 123 -11.77 -6.01 -3.30
CA PHE A 123 -11.06 -4.87 -2.72
C PHE A 123 -9.92 -5.37 -1.82
N ASN A 124 -8.98 -6.08 -2.44
CA ASN A 124 -7.79 -6.57 -1.74
C ASN A 124 -6.88 -5.40 -1.33
N LYS A 125 -6.13 -5.59 -0.24
CA LYS A 125 -5.13 -4.63 0.21
C LYS A 125 -4.16 -4.28 -0.92
N LEU A 126 -3.93 -2.99 -1.13
CA LEU A 126 -3.03 -2.53 -2.18
C LEU A 126 -1.58 -2.94 -1.89
N LYS A 127 -0.88 -3.44 -2.91
CA LYS A 127 0.57 -3.64 -2.82
C LYS A 127 1.28 -2.28 -2.80
N ALA A 128 2.51 -2.25 -2.29
CA ALA A 128 3.34 -1.03 -2.18
C ALA A 128 3.35 -0.17 -3.46
N TYR A 129 3.57 -0.77 -4.64
CA TYR A 129 3.58 -0.04 -5.92
C TYR A 129 2.19 0.45 -6.36
N GLU A 130 1.13 -0.27 -5.99
CA GLU A 130 -0.26 0.09 -6.31
C GLU A 130 -0.71 1.25 -5.44
N LEU A 131 -0.36 1.21 -4.16
CA LEU A 131 -0.60 2.27 -3.19
C LEU A 131 0.07 3.57 -3.63
N GLU A 132 1.35 3.50 -4.02
CA GLU A 132 2.11 4.68 -4.49
C GLU A 132 1.43 5.31 -5.71
N ARG A 133 1.11 4.49 -6.71
CA ARG A 133 0.42 4.97 -7.91
C ARG A 133 -0.97 5.53 -7.60
N TRP A 134 -1.71 4.89 -6.69
CA TRP A 134 -3.04 5.34 -6.29
C TRP A 134 -2.98 6.72 -5.62
N LEU A 135 -2.05 6.94 -4.69
CA LEU A 135 -1.87 8.21 -4.00
C LEU A 135 -1.44 9.34 -4.95
N VAL A 136 -0.61 9.03 -5.95
CA VAL A 136 -0.26 9.98 -7.03
C VAL A 136 -1.48 10.37 -7.86
N ASP A 137 -2.32 9.39 -8.23
CA ASP A 137 -3.55 9.66 -8.99
C ASP A 137 -4.57 10.45 -8.14
N TYR A 138 -4.68 10.17 -6.84
CA TYR A 138 -5.53 10.92 -5.90
C TYR A 138 -5.09 12.39 -5.76
N ALA A 139 -3.79 12.65 -5.57
CA ALA A 139 -3.26 14.01 -5.54
C ALA A 139 -3.58 14.78 -6.84
N ARG A 140 -3.50 14.08 -7.98
CA ARG A 140 -3.83 14.66 -9.29
C ARG A 140 -5.30 15.06 -9.38
N GLU A 141 -6.23 14.27 -8.85
CA GLU A 141 -7.66 14.63 -8.79
C GLU A 141 -7.92 15.87 -7.91
N LYS A 142 -7.06 16.10 -6.91
CA LYS A 142 -7.05 17.32 -6.07
C LYS A 142 -6.34 18.50 -6.75
N ASN A 143 -5.98 18.39 -8.04
CA ASN A 143 -5.23 19.39 -8.80
C ASN A 143 -3.84 19.71 -8.25
N ILE A 144 -3.20 18.75 -7.58
CA ILE A 144 -1.85 18.86 -7.03
C ILE A 144 -0.95 17.76 -7.59
N ARG A 145 0.31 18.11 -7.84
CA ARG A 145 1.36 17.17 -8.20
C ARG A 145 1.98 16.59 -6.94
N LEU A 146 1.99 15.28 -6.79
CA LEU A 146 2.82 14.60 -5.80
C LEU A 146 4.17 14.25 -6.45
N GLU A 147 5.26 14.82 -5.95
CA GLU A 147 6.61 14.49 -6.41
C GLU A 147 6.88 12.99 -6.23
N GLU A 148 7.59 12.35 -7.17
CA GLU A 148 7.88 10.91 -7.12
C GLU A 148 8.59 10.50 -5.82
N ARG A 149 9.58 11.29 -5.38
CA ARG A 149 10.26 11.03 -4.10
C ARG A 149 9.32 11.18 -2.91
N ALA A 150 8.42 12.16 -2.97
CA ALA A 150 7.40 12.37 -1.94
C ALA A 150 6.39 11.21 -1.90
N ALA A 151 5.96 10.70 -3.06
CA ALA A 151 5.06 9.55 -3.15
C ALA A 151 5.70 8.28 -2.59
N SER A 152 6.94 7.99 -3.00
CA SER A 152 7.66 6.83 -2.49
C SER A 152 7.97 6.94 -1.00
N TYR A 153 8.24 8.15 -0.50
CA TYR A 153 8.44 8.38 0.92
C TYR A 153 7.12 8.22 1.70
N LEU A 154 6.06 8.91 1.27
CA LEU A 154 4.72 8.82 1.86
C LEU A 154 4.25 7.37 2.00
N THR A 155 4.47 6.55 0.97
CA THR A 155 4.03 5.15 1.00
C THR A 155 4.79 4.24 1.95
N GLN A 156 6.00 4.62 2.38
CA GLN A 156 6.72 3.94 3.44
C GLN A 156 6.22 4.35 4.83
N MET A 157 5.66 5.55 4.92
CA MET A 157 5.25 6.17 6.17
C MET A 157 3.84 5.78 6.59
N VAL A 158 2.95 5.58 5.61
CA VAL A 158 1.53 5.37 5.85
C VAL A 158 1.26 3.95 6.33
N SER A 159 0.37 3.80 7.32
CA SER A 159 -0.06 2.47 7.78
C SER A 159 -0.97 1.76 6.79
N ASP A 160 -1.79 2.54 6.08
CA ASP A 160 -2.76 2.08 5.09
C ASP A 160 -3.11 3.20 4.10
N LEU A 161 -4.02 2.91 3.16
CA LEU A 161 -4.45 3.85 2.15
C LEU A 161 -5.14 5.10 2.74
N ARG A 162 -5.92 4.94 3.81
CA ARG A 162 -6.66 6.05 4.43
C ARG A 162 -5.70 7.06 5.05
N ASP A 163 -4.66 6.57 5.72
CA ASP A 163 -3.60 7.42 6.28
C ASP A 163 -2.90 8.24 5.18
N GLY A 164 -2.55 7.60 4.06
CA GLY A 164 -1.97 8.28 2.91
C GLY A 164 -2.87 9.36 2.29
N VAL A 165 -4.16 9.07 2.18
CA VAL A 165 -5.17 10.05 1.74
C VAL A 165 -5.25 11.23 2.69
N ASN A 166 -5.34 10.99 4.00
CA ASN A 166 -5.44 12.03 5.01
C ASN A 166 -4.21 12.95 4.97
N CYS A 167 -3.02 12.37 4.85
CA CYS A 167 -1.79 13.16 4.69
C CYS A 167 -1.83 14.05 3.44
N ILE A 168 -2.25 13.53 2.29
CA ILE A 168 -2.40 14.33 1.06
C ILE A 168 -3.41 15.45 1.28
N ASP A 169 -4.57 15.18 1.86
CA ASP A 169 -5.62 16.21 2.07
C ASP A 169 -5.16 17.34 3.00
N VAL A 170 -4.37 17.04 4.03
CA VAL A 170 -3.75 18.06 4.87
C VAL A 170 -2.67 18.83 4.11
N LEU A 171 -1.78 18.14 3.41
CA LEU A 171 -0.68 18.77 2.67
C LEU A 171 -1.18 19.64 1.51
N VAL A 172 -2.27 19.26 0.85
CA VAL A 172 -2.95 20.08 -0.17
C VAL A 172 -3.28 21.47 0.37
N SER A 173 -3.75 21.53 1.62
CA SER A 173 -4.10 22.79 2.28
C SER A 173 -2.86 23.61 2.67
N TYR A 174 -1.72 22.95 2.90
CA TYR A 174 -0.46 23.58 3.31
C TYR A 174 0.34 24.14 2.13
N VAL A 175 0.36 23.45 0.99
CA VAL A 175 1.19 23.85 -0.16
C VAL A 175 0.57 24.96 -1.00
N TYR A 176 -0.70 25.28 -0.81
CA TYR A 176 -1.41 26.31 -1.59
C TYR A 176 -0.75 27.71 -1.43
N PRO A 177 -0.51 28.47 -2.53
CA PRO A 177 -0.95 28.25 -3.91
C PRO A 177 -0.01 27.35 -4.75
N GLY A 178 1.08 26.86 -4.17
CA GLY A 178 1.92 25.83 -4.78
C GLY A 178 1.13 24.57 -5.06
N LYS A 179 1.18 24.08 -6.31
CA LYS A 179 0.47 22.88 -6.74
C LYS A 179 1.35 21.63 -6.69
N GLU A 180 2.32 21.59 -5.77
CA GLU A 180 3.24 20.47 -5.66
C GLU A 180 3.51 20.11 -4.19
N ILE A 181 3.35 18.82 -3.87
CA ILE A 181 3.78 18.22 -2.61
C ILE A 181 5.14 17.57 -2.85
N GLY A 182 6.19 18.18 -2.30
CA GLY A 182 7.57 17.69 -2.38
C GLY A 182 7.95 16.83 -1.18
N LEU A 183 9.13 16.20 -1.27
CA LEU A 183 9.63 15.30 -0.23
C LEU A 183 9.66 15.94 1.16
N GLN A 184 10.12 17.20 1.25
CA GLN A 184 10.24 17.90 2.53
C GLN A 184 8.87 18.12 3.19
N ASN A 185 7.81 18.37 2.42
CA ASN A 185 6.46 18.53 2.97
C ASN A 185 5.98 17.27 3.68
N VAL A 186 6.22 16.11 3.08
CA VAL A 186 5.85 14.81 3.68
C VAL A 186 6.72 14.51 4.91
N LYS A 187 8.02 14.82 4.86
CA LYS A 187 8.94 14.69 6.01
C LYS A 187 8.53 15.59 7.18
N ASP A 188 8.06 16.80 6.91
CA ASP A 188 7.60 17.73 7.94
C ASP A 188 6.27 17.26 8.56
N PHE A 189 5.37 16.66 7.76
CA PHE A 189 4.08 16.15 8.23
C PHE A 189 4.23 15.00 9.23
N TYR A 190 5.04 13.98 8.91
CA TYR A 190 5.23 12.83 9.79
C TYR A 190 6.37 13.00 10.81
N GLY A 191 7.15 14.08 10.69
CA GLY A 191 8.46 14.19 11.33
C GLY A 191 9.50 13.30 10.65
N ARG A 192 10.79 13.68 10.74
CA ARG A 192 11.88 12.83 10.22
C ARG A 192 11.97 11.57 11.07
N LEU A 193 11.66 10.41 10.49
CA LEU A 193 11.87 9.15 11.17
C LEU A 193 13.36 8.79 11.23
N ILE A 194 13.65 7.83 12.11
CA ILE A 194 14.92 7.12 12.16
C ILE A 194 15.20 6.45 10.80
N ASP A 195 14.14 5.94 10.14
CA ASP A 195 14.23 5.22 8.86
C ASP A 195 14.68 6.10 7.68
N ASP A 196 14.36 7.39 7.66
CA ASP A 196 14.87 8.33 6.65
C ASP A 196 16.39 8.47 6.70
N ASN A 197 16.91 8.60 7.91
CA ASN A 197 18.33 8.86 8.11
C ASN A 197 19.14 7.62 7.73
N ILE A 198 18.57 6.41 7.87
CA ILE A 198 19.24 5.17 7.46
C ILE A 198 19.24 5.01 5.94
N PHE A 199 18.16 5.38 5.23
CA PHE A 199 18.19 5.40 3.77
C PHE A 199 19.14 6.46 3.22
N ASP A 200 19.17 7.66 3.80
CA ASP A 200 20.13 8.71 3.44
C ASP A 200 21.59 8.25 3.67
N PHE A 201 21.83 7.49 4.74
CA PHE A 201 23.12 6.83 4.98
C PHE A 201 23.44 5.78 3.92
N ILE A 202 22.55 4.81 3.67
CA ILE A 202 22.74 3.76 2.66
C ILE A 202 23.04 4.37 1.28
N ASP A 203 22.31 5.42 0.92
CA ASP A 203 22.45 6.14 -0.33
C ASP A 203 23.81 6.83 -0.44
N SER A 204 24.29 7.43 0.65
CA SER A 204 25.60 8.07 0.69
C SER A 204 26.76 7.06 0.61
N VAL A 205 26.61 5.87 1.22
CA VAL A 205 27.56 4.75 1.08
C VAL A 205 27.59 4.28 -0.37
N GLN A 206 26.42 4.17 -1.01
CA GLN A 206 26.29 3.78 -2.41
C GLN A 206 26.79 4.79 -3.42
N ALA A 207 26.81 6.08 -3.08
CA ALA A 207 27.35 7.12 -3.93
C ALA A 207 28.87 7.29 -3.77
N GLY A 208 29.50 6.55 -2.84
CA GLY A 208 30.92 6.69 -2.53
C GLY A 208 31.25 8.06 -1.93
N ASN A 209 30.26 8.72 -1.32
CA ASN A 209 30.39 10.08 -0.81
C ASN A 209 30.96 10.06 0.62
N GLY A 210 31.92 10.95 0.91
CA GLY A 210 32.45 11.16 2.26
C GLY A 210 31.41 11.64 3.29
N GLY A 211 30.24 12.12 2.83
CA GLY A 211 29.08 12.41 3.68
C GLY A 211 28.47 11.21 4.40
N SER A 212 28.84 9.98 4.01
CA SER A 212 28.36 8.74 4.64
C SER A 212 28.76 8.60 6.11
N ILE A 213 29.96 9.02 6.48
CA ILE A 213 30.41 9.00 7.88
C ILE A 213 29.62 10.01 8.71
N LYS A 214 29.28 11.18 8.14
CA LYS A 214 28.43 12.16 8.81
C LYS A 214 27.02 11.60 9.05
N ASN A 215 26.40 11.02 8.03
CA ASN A 215 25.06 10.43 8.14
C ASN A 215 25.05 9.26 9.14
N LEU A 216 26.11 8.46 9.18
CA LEU A 216 26.28 7.40 10.18
C LEU A 216 26.36 7.96 11.60
N ASN A 217 27.17 8.99 11.81
CA ASN A 217 27.28 9.63 13.13
C ASN A 217 25.95 10.22 13.58
N ASP A 218 25.20 10.85 12.67
CA ASP A 218 23.87 11.37 12.98
C ASP A 218 22.90 10.26 13.41
N LEU A 219 23.01 9.05 12.85
CA LEU A 219 22.24 7.87 13.28
C LEU A 219 22.65 7.39 14.67
N ILE A 220 23.95 7.25 14.91
CA ILE A 220 24.48 6.77 16.20
C ILE A 220 24.12 7.74 17.32
N VAL A 221 24.28 9.05 17.10
CA VAL A 221 23.92 10.10 18.07
C VAL A 221 22.42 10.08 18.40
N LYS A 222 21.57 9.73 17.44
CA LYS A 222 20.13 9.56 17.66
C LYS A 222 19.75 8.23 18.35
N GLY A 223 20.74 7.41 18.73
CA GLY A 223 20.53 6.16 19.45
C GLY A 223 20.06 5.01 18.57
N VAL A 224 20.26 5.09 17.25
CA VAL A 224 19.90 4.00 16.34
C VAL A 224 20.82 2.80 16.58
N ASN A 225 20.23 1.62 16.75
CA ASN A 225 20.97 0.40 17.06
C ASN A 225 21.94 0.02 15.91
N PRO A 226 23.25 -0.17 16.14
CA PRO A 226 24.21 -0.54 15.09
C PRO A 226 23.87 -1.83 14.32
N LEU A 227 23.30 -2.84 14.99
CA LEU A 227 22.84 -4.08 14.35
C LEU A 227 21.66 -3.81 13.40
N TYR A 228 20.81 -2.84 13.71
CA TYR A 228 19.76 -2.41 12.79
C TYR A 228 20.36 -1.78 11.53
N ILE A 229 21.34 -0.88 11.68
CA ILE A 229 22.07 -0.26 10.56
C ILE A 229 22.71 -1.34 9.66
N LEU A 230 23.36 -2.34 10.28
CA LEU A 230 23.92 -3.50 9.57
C LEU A 230 22.84 -4.26 8.79
N SER A 231 21.73 -4.60 9.43
CA SER A 231 20.63 -5.36 8.80
C SER A 231 20.05 -4.64 7.58
N MET A 232 20.02 -3.30 7.62
CA MET A 232 19.54 -2.45 6.53
C MET A 232 20.54 -2.40 5.35
N LEU A 233 21.85 -2.33 5.64
CA LEU A 233 22.89 -2.48 4.61
C LEU A 233 22.81 -3.85 3.93
N GLU A 234 22.68 -4.93 4.71
CA GLU A 234 22.55 -6.27 4.16
C GLU A 234 21.28 -6.42 3.30
N TRP A 235 20.14 -5.92 3.78
CA TRP A 235 18.89 -5.91 3.05
C TRP A 235 19.05 -5.23 1.69
N GLN A 236 19.73 -4.09 1.66
CA GLN A 236 20.00 -3.36 0.44
C GLN A 236 20.89 -4.16 -0.53
N TYR A 237 21.98 -4.78 -0.05
CA TYR A 237 22.82 -5.63 -0.90
C TYR A 237 22.08 -6.87 -1.40
N ARG A 238 21.17 -7.46 -0.61
CA ARG A 238 20.30 -8.57 -1.06
C ARG A 238 19.41 -8.12 -2.22
N LEU A 239 18.84 -6.92 -2.15
CA LEU A 239 18.04 -6.35 -3.24
C LEU A 239 18.88 -6.07 -4.50
N LEU A 240 20.10 -5.56 -4.36
CA LEU A 240 21.01 -5.36 -5.49
C LEU A 240 21.39 -6.67 -6.18
N ILE A 241 21.66 -7.73 -5.41
CA ILE A 241 21.91 -9.08 -5.94
C ILE A 241 20.67 -9.59 -6.68
N LYS A 242 19.47 -9.50 -6.06
CA LYS A 242 18.20 -9.91 -6.67
C LYS A 242 17.96 -9.16 -7.99
N ALA A 243 18.12 -7.84 -7.99
CA ALA A 243 17.98 -7.02 -9.20
C ALA A 243 18.97 -7.45 -10.29
N ARG A 244 20.23 -7.71 -9.94
CA ARG A 244 21.25 -8.16 -10.89
C ARG A 244 20.93 -9.54 -11.48
N LEU A 245 20.43 -10.47 -10.69
CA LEU A 245 19.98 -11.79 -11.17
C LEU A 245 18.82 -11.66 -12.16
N LEU A 246 17.81 -10.85 -11.83
CA LEU A 246 16.66 -10.60 -12.71
C LEU A 246 17.07 -9.94 -14.03
N LEU A 247 18.01 -8.99 -13.98
CA LEU A 247 18.58 -8.36 -15.18
C LEU A 247 19.36 -9.37 -16.05
N ASN A 248 20.15 -10.25 -15.45
CA ASN A 248 20.88 -11.29 -16.18
C ASN A 248 19.93 -12.32 -16.85
N GLN A 249 18.73 -12.50 -16.30
CA GLN A 249 17.67 -13.35 -16.86
C GLN A 249 16.79 -12.62 -17.88
N SER A 250 17.09 -11.36 -18.22
CA SER A 250 16.29 -10.54 -19.14
C SER A 250 14.82 -10.40 -18.74
N VAL A 251 14.52 -10.42 -17.43
CA VAL A 251 13.17 -10.26 -16.91
C VAL A 251 12.67 -8.84 -17.20
N GLN A 252 11.48 -8.74 -17.81
CA GLN A 252 10.79 -7.46 -18.01
C GLN A 252 10.25 -6.92 -16.69
N ASN A 253 10.17 -5.60 -16.55
CA ASN A 253 9.65 -4.90 -15.37
C ASN A 253 10.32 -5.33 -14.05
N VAL A 254 11.67 -5.41 -14.04
CA VAL A 254 12.45 -5.73 -12.83
C VAL A 254 12.03 -4.94 -11.58
N PRO A 255 11.73 -3.62 -11.64
CA PRO A 255 11.30 -2.87 -10.46
C PRO A 255 10.10 -3.48 -9.72
N GLU A 256 9.07 -3.93 -10.45
CA GLU A 256 7.85 -4.53 -9.88
C GLU A 256 8.14 -5.88 -9.21
N ARG A 257 9.18 -6.59 -9.66
CA ARG A 257 9.59 -7.90 -9.13
C ARG A 257 10.44 -7.79 -7.86
N LEU A 258 10.93 -6.60 -7.53
CA LEU A 258 11.74 -6.40 -6.32
C LEU A 258 10.91 -6.45 -5.05
N GLY A 259 9.63 -6.06 -5.11
CA GLY A 259 8.73 -6.04 -3.96
C GLY A 259 8.98 -4.85 -3.02
N VAL A 260 9.59 -3.79 -3.54
CA VAL A 260 9.82 -2.52 -2.84
C VAL A 260 9.19 -1.36 -3.61
N HIS A 261 9.09 -0.18 -3.00
CA HIS A 261 8.55 1.03 -3.63
C HIS A 261 9.29 1.41 -4.91
N ARG A 262 8.59 2.08 -5.83
CA ARG A 262 9.06 2.27 -7.20
C ARG A 262 10.37 3.06 -7.25
N TYR A 263 10.46 4.17 -6.54
CA TYR A 263 11.68 5.00 -6.51
C TYR A 263 12.90 4.20 -6.02
N ALA A 264 12.75 3.48 -4.90
CA ALA A 264 13.80 2.61 -4.37
C ALA A 264 14.15 1.50 -5.38
N ALA A 265 13.15 0.87 -5.99
CA ALA A 265 13.33 -0.18 -6.99
C ALA A 265 14.08 0.33 -8.22
N GLU A 266 13.73 1.49 -8.75
CA GLU A 266 14.39 2.11 -9.90
C GLU A 266 15.85 2.46 -9.57
N LYS A 267 16.11 3.00 -8.38
CA LYS A 267 17.47 3.28 -7.90
C LYS A 267 18.30 2.00 -7.80
N ILE A 268 17.76 0.95 -7.17
CA ILE A 268 18.40 -0.36 -7.06
C ILE A 268 18.72 -0.93 -8.44
N VAL A 269 17.76 -0.90 -9.37
CA VAL A 269 17.97 -1.39 -10.75
C VAL A 269 19.06 -0.59 -11.47
N ASN A 270 19.10 0.73 -11.30
CA ASN A 270 20.13 1.57 -11.90
C ASN A 270 21.53 1.23 -11.38
N ILE A 271 21.67 0.96 -10.09
CA ILE A 271 22.95 0.52 -9.50
C ILE A 271 23.30 -0.90 -9.99
N ALA A 272 22.32 -1.81 -10.02
CA ALA A 272 22.48 -3.19 -10.51
C ALA A 272 22.94 -3.26 -11.98
N LYS A 273 22.53 -2.28 -12.79
CA LYS A 273 23.00 -2.15 -14.18
C LYS A 273 24.46 -1.68 -14.27
N LYS A 274 24.88 -0.77 -13.39
CA LYS A 274 26.22 -0.16 -13.39
C LYS A 274 27.33 -1.08 -12.92
N HIS A 275 27.04 -2.00 -12.00
CA HIS A 275 28.05 -2.89 -11.40
C HIS A 275 27.83 -4.38 -11.72
N LYS A 276 28.92 -5.16 -11.63
CA LYS A 276 28.91 -6.62 -11.81
C LYS A 276 28.53 -7.34 -10.50
N MET A 277 28.15 -8.61 -10.61
CA MET A 277 27.78 -9.44 -9.45
C MET A 277 28.84 -9.42 -8.34
N ASP A 278 30.12 -9.49 -8.70
CA ASP A 278 31.24 -9.49 -7.74
C ASP A 278 31.25 -8.27 -6.83
N TYR A 279 30.83 -7.11 -7.32
CA TYR A 279 30.74 -5.89 -6.50
C TYR A 279 29.70 -6.07 -5.37
N PHE A 280 28.53 -6.61 -5.69
CA PHE A 280 27.47 -6.83 -4.68
C PHE A 280 27.83 -7.95 -3.71
N VAL A 281 28.45 -9.03 -4.21
CA VAL A 281 28.92 -10.14 -3.37
C VAL A 281 30.02 -9.67 -2.41
N ARG A 282 30.94 -8.80 -2.86
CA ARG A 282 31.94 -8.19 -1.97
C ARG A 282 31.30 -7.34 -0.88
N GLY A 283 30.33 -6.50 -1.21
CA GLY A 283 29.60 -5.71 -0.22
C GLY A 283 28.88 -6.58 0.82
N MET A 284 28.27 -7.69 0.38
CA MET A 284 27.66 -8.67 1.28
C MET A 284 28.67 -9.34 2.21
N ARG A 285 29.86 -9.71 1.71
CA ARG A 285 30.92 -10.27 2.55
C ARG A 285 31.41 -9.29 3.60
N LEU A 286 31.56 -8.01 3.25
CA LEU A 286 31.93 -6.97 4.21
C LEU A 286 30.88 -6.86 5.34
N CYS A 287 29.60 -6.94 5.01
CA CYS A 287 28.54 -6.97 6.02
C CYS A 287 28.66 -8.20 6.93
N LEU A 288 28.92 -9.38 6.36
CA LEU A 288 29.11 -10.62 7.12
C LEU A 288 30.33 -10.56 8.06
N GLU A 289 31.45 -9.99 7.61
CA GLU A 289 32.64 -9.78 8.44
C GLU A 289 32.30 -8.87 9.64
N ALA A 290 31.62 -7.75 9.40
CA ALA A 290 31.19 -6.86 10.46
C ALA A 290 30.22 -7.54 11.44
N GLU A 291 29.29 -8.36 10.94
CA GLU A 291 28.38 -9.14 11.79
C GLU A 291 29.14 -10.10 12.71
N GLN A 292 30.18 -10.76 12.20
CA GLN A 292 31.03 -11.65 12.97
C GLN A 292 31.83 -10.90 14.04
N ASP A 293 32.43 -9.76 13.68
CA ASP A 293 33.19 -8.93 14.62
C ASP A 293 32.33 -8.46 15.79
N ILE A 294 31.07 -8.09 15.53
CA ILE A 294 30.10 -7.69 16.56
C ILE A 294 29.69 -8.88 17.42
N LYS A 295 29.25 -10.00 16.80
CA LYS A 295 28.75 -11.17 17.54
C LYS A 295 29.80 -11.85 18.39
N THR A 296 31.07 -11.79 17.99
CA THR A 296 32.20 -12.34 18.75
C THR A 296 32.72 -11.37 19.81
N GLY A 297 32.25 -10.13 19.82
CA GLY A 297 32.76 -9.06 20.69
C GLY A 297 34.19 -8.63 20.36
N ALA A 298 34.69 -8.96 19.16
CA ALA A 298 36.04 -8.59 18.73
C ALA A 298 36.18 -7.08 18.51
N ILE A 299 35.10 -6.43 18.05
CA ILE A 299 35.04 -4.98 17.83
C ILE A 299 33.73 -4.46 18.46
N LYS A 300 33.78 -3.29 19.07
CA LYS A 300 32.58 -2.60 19.58
C LYS A 300 31.61 -2.28 18.43
N ASP A 301 30.33 -2.51 18.66
CA ASP A 301 29.25 -2.39 17.67
C ASP A 301 29.33 -1.15 16.78
N GLU A 302 29.45 0.05 17.37
CA GLU A 302 29.48 1.30 16.59
C GLU A 302 30.74 1.39 15.70
N LEU A 303 31.89 0.99 16.24
CA LEU A 303 33.16 0.99 15.53
C LEU A 303 33.16 -0.01 14.38
N ALA A 304 32.53 -1.18 14.57
CA ALA A 304 32.38 -2.17 13.51
C ALA A 304 31.57 -1.61 12.32
N ILE A 305 30.50 -0.85 12.59
CA ILE A 305 29.69 -0.20 11.55
C ILE A 305 30.44 0.94 10.87
N GLU A 306 31.22 1.73 11.61
CA GLU A 306 32.07 2.78 11.03
C GLU A 306 33.12 2.19 10.06
N ILE A 307 33.80 1.13 10.47
CA ILE A 307 34.77 0.41 9.64
C ILE A 307 34.08 -0.17 8.41
N LEU A 308 32.90 -0.80 8.58
CA LEU A 308 32.10 -1.32 7.48
C LEU A 308 31.77 -0.22 6.46
N ALA A 309 31.22 0.91 6.93
CA ALA A 309 30.87 2.04 6.07
C ALA A 309 32.08 2.54 5.25
N ALA A 310 33.23 2.72 5.91
CA ALA A 310 34.46 3.15 5.26
C ALA A 310 34.95 2.13 4.20
N ARG A 311 34.87 0.83 4.49
CA ARG A 311 35.23 -0.24 3.57
C ARG A 311 34.29 -0.31 2.36
N LEU A 312 32.98 -0.16 2.58
CA LEU A 312 31.97 -0.16 1.50
C LEU A 312 32.16 1.03 0.55
N VAL A 313 32.43 2.23 1.09
CA VAL A 313 32.74 3.43 0.29
C VAL A 313 34.02 3.24 -0.52
N SER A 314 35.05 2.66 0.09
CA SER A 314 36.34 2.42 -0.59
C SER A 314 36.24 1.37 -1.70
N ALA A 315 35.39 0.35 -1.53
CA ALA A 315 35.16 -0.71 -2.50
C ALA A 315 34.40 -0.27 -3.77
N GLN A 316 34.00 1.00 -3.86
CA GLN A 316 33.34 1.58 -5.03
C GLN A 316 34.29 2.07 -6.12
N LYS A 317 35.57 2.30 -5.77
CA LYS A 317 36.63 2.68 -6.71
C LYS A 317 37.17 1.47 -7.45
#